data_AF-A0A837DIF2-F1
#
_entry.id   AF-A0A837DIF2-F1
#
_cell.length_a   1.000
_cell.length_b   1.000
_cell.length_c   1.000
_cell.angle_alpha   90.00
_cell.angle_beta   90.00
_cell.angle_gamma   90.00
#
_symmetry.space_group_name_H-M   'P 1'
#
loop_
_entity.id
_entity.type
_entity.pdbx_description
1 polymer ?
#
loop_
_entity_poly.entity_id
_entity_poly.type
_entity_poly.pdbx_seq_one_letter_code
_entity_poly.pdbx_strand_id
1 'polypeptide(L)' 'MAYKDSEDDRMCTVVVGLADDYAISATVSLSFEKEDAGIDSCGPAERIAATVVGNLKDRAGE' A
#
# COMPACT_ATOMS: atom_id res chain seq x y z
N MET A 1 7.07 2.46 -3.83
CA MET A 1 7.19 3.83 -3.28
C MET A 1 5.91 4.17 -2.53
N ALA A 2 5.99 4.46 -1.24
CA ALA A 2 4.87 4.93 -0.44
C ALA A 2 4.79 6.45 -0.50
N TYR A 3 3.59 7.00 -0.62
CA TYR A 3 3.29 8.42 -0.65
C TYR A 3 2.19 8.74 0.38
N LYS A 4 2.46 9.74 1.21
CA LYS A 4 1.51 10.46 2.05
C LYS A 4 1.69 11.95 1.77
N ASP A 5 0.58 12.69 1.72
CA ASP A 5 0.60 14.13 1.51
C ASP A 5 1.13 14.89 2.75
N SER A 6 0.90 14.33 3.94
CA SER A 6 1.42 14.79 5.23
C SER A 6 1.56 13.62 6.21
N GLU A 7 2.44 13.72 7.22
CA GLU A 7 2.61 12.65 8.23
C GLU A 7 1.30 12.32 8.96
N ASP A 8 0.44 13.32 9.15
CA ASP A 8 -0.87 13.20 9.79
C ASP A 8 -1.97 12.67 8.84
N ASP A 9 -1.65 12.37 7.58
CA ASP A 9 -2.68 11.88 6.66
C ASP A 9 -3.07 10.43 6.97
N ARG A 10 -4.36 10.24 7.27
CA ARG A 10 -5.00 8.92 7.46
C ARG A 10 -4.92 8.01 6.24
N MET A 11 -4.59 8.57 5.07
CA MET A 11 -4.47 7.82 3.84
C MET A 11 -3.01 7.69 3.45
N CYS A 12 -2.61 6.48 3.05
CA CYS A 12 -1.33 6.25 2.40
C CYS A 12 -1.55 5.51 1.09
N THR A 13 -0.84 5.94 0.05
CA THR A 13 -0.83 5.30 -1.26
C THR A 13 0.54 4.68 -1.50
N VAL A 14 0.58 3.39 -1.78
CA VAL A 14 1.80 2.67 -2.16
C VAL A 14 1.72 2.29 -3.63
N VAL A 15 2.72 2.70 -4.40
CA VAL A 15 2.88 2.33 -5.81
C VAL A 15 4.02 1.33 -5.96
N VAL A 16 3.74 0.18 -6.57
CA VAL A 16 4.73 -0.87 -6.86
C VAL A 16 4.76 -1.13 -8.36
N GLY A 17 5.95 -1.04 -8.96
CA GLY A 17 6.15 -1.39 -10.37
C GLY A 17 6.01 -2.89 -10.60
N LEU A 18 5.37 -3.26 -11.70
CA LEU A 18 5.22 -4.60 -12.24
C LEU A 18 5.81 -4.61 -13.65
N ALA A 19 7.00 -5.20 -13.80
CA ALA A 19 7.82 -5.05 -15.00
C ALA A 19 8.09 -3.57 -15.34
N ASP A 20 8.60 -3.30 -16.54
CA ASP A 20 8.92 -1.94 -16.98
C ASP A 20 7.67 -1.13 -17.40
N ASP A 21 6.54 -1.79 -17.70
CA ASP A 21 5.37 -1.17 -18.33
C ASP A 21 4.17 -0.93 -17.40
N TYR A 22 4.10 -1.61 -16.26
CA TYR A 22 2.90 -1.58 -15.40
C TYR A 22 3.24 -1.25 -13.95
N ALA A 23 2.23 -0.77 -13.21
CA ALA A 23 2.35 -0.54 -11.78
C ALA A 23 0.99 -0.76 -11.11
N ILE A 24 1.03 -1.10 -9.82
CA ILE A 24 -0.14 -1.16 -8.95
C ILE A 24 -0.04 -0.07 -7.91
N SER A 25 -1.13 0.69 -7.75
CA SER A 25 -1.32 1.60 -6.63
C SER A 25 -2.31 1.00 -5.63
N ALA A 26 -1.91 0.89 -4.37
CA ALA A 26 -2.77 0.51 -3.26
C ALA A 26 -2.92 1.71 -2.33
N THR A 27 -4.15 2.22 -2.18
CA THR A 27 -4.48 3.28 -1.21
C THR A 27 -5.25 2.68 -0.06
N VAL A 28 -4.78 2.93 1.17
CA VAL A 28 -5.48 2.53 2.39
C VAL A 28 -5.85 3.77 3.16
N SER A 29 -7.11 3.85 3.57
CA SER A 29 -7.58 4.82 4.55
C SER A 29 -7.80 4.11 5.88
N LEU A 30 -7.26 4.68 6.95
CA LEU A 30 -7.53 4.19 8.30
C LEU A 30 -8.93 4.65 8.77
N SER A 31 -9.55 3.84 9.64
CA SER A 31 -10.66 4.33 10.45
C SER A 31 -10.15 5.32 11.50
N PHE A 32 -11.02 6.21 11.99
CA PHE A 32 -10.68 7.20 13.01
C PHE A 32 -10.07 6.56 14.27
N GLU A 33 -10.60 5.42 14.73
CA GLU A 33 -10.06 4.70 15.89
C GLU A 33 -8.61 4.23 15.67
N LYS A 34 -8.24 3.91 14.42
CA LYS A 34 -6.88 3.46 14.09
C LYS A 34 -5.92 4.63 13.92
N GLU A 35 -6.40 5.75 13.39
CA GLU A 35 -5.67 7.02 13.33
C GLU A 35 -5.34 7.53 14.75
N ASP A 36 -6.32 7.59 15.64
CA ASP A 36 -6.15 8.03 17.04
C ASP A 36 -5.18 7.14 17.83
N ALA A 37 -5.16 5.84 17.53
CA ALA A 37 -4.20 4.89 18.08
C ALA A 37 -2.76 5.07 17.55
N GLY A 38 -2.50 6.08 16.71
CA GLY A 38 -1.19 6.40 16.15
C GLY A 38 -0.69 5.37 15.13
N ILE A 39 -1.61 4.63 14.49
CA ILE A 39 -1.23 3.66 13.47
C ILE A 39 -0.81 4.39 12.20
N ASP A 40 0.39 4.08 11.72
CA ASP A 40 0.82 4.55 10.40
C ASP A 40 0.04 3.82 9.29
N SER A 41 -0.57 4.60 8.40
CA SER A 41 -1.38 4.11 7.29
C SER A 41 -0.55 3.44 6.19
N CYS A 42 0.76 3.72 6.10
CA CYS A 42 1.63 3.11 5.10
C CYS A 42 1.96 1.66 5.42
N GLY A 43 2.17 1.29 6.69
CA GLY A 43 2.42 -0.11 7.06
C GLY A 43 1.35 -1.10 6.51
N PRO A 44 0.04 -0.86 6.73
CA PRO A 44 -1.04 -1.62 6.11
C PRO A 44 -1.06 -1.53 4.58
N ALA A 45 -0.84 -0.35 4.00
CA ALA A 45 -0.82 -0.16 2.55
C ALA A 45 0.30 -0.97 1.87
N GLU A 46 1.50 -0.99 2.45
CA GLU A 46 2.64 -1.79 1.97
C GLU A 46 2.36 -3.28 2.05
N ARG A 47 1.77 -3.75 3.17
CA ARG A 47 1.38 -5.16 3.32
C ARG A 47 0.38 -5.59 2.25
N ILE A 48 -0.65 -4.77 2.00
CA ILE A 48 -1.65 -5.06 0.96
C ILE A 48 -0.99 -5.07 -0.42
N ALA A 49 -0.17 -4.07 -0.74
CA ALA A 49 0.55 -4.02 -2.01
C ALA A 49 1.44 -5.27 -2.19
N ALA A 50 2.18 -5.67 -1.16
CA ALA A 50 3.02 -6.87 -1.19
C ALA A 50 2.21 -8.15 -1.38
N THR A 51 1.06 -8.30 -0.71
CA THR A 51 0.15 -9.44 -0.91
C THR A 51 -0.38 -9.51 -2.34
N VAL A 52 -0.80 -8.38 -2.91
CA VAL A 52 -1.29 -8.35 -4.30
C VAL A 52 -0.17 -8.72 -5.27
N VAL A 53 1.02 -8.14 -5.12
CA VAL A 53 2.17 -8.43 -5.98
C VAL A 53 2.60 -9.90 -5.84
N GLY A 54 2.63 -10.45 -4.63
CA GLY A 54 2.92 -11.86 -4.39
C GLY A 54 1.94 -12.76 -5.15
N ASN A 55 0.63 -12.55 -4.95
CA ASN A 55 -0.41 -13.31 -5.64
C ASN A 55 -0.33 -13.23 -7.17
N LEU A 56 0.15 -12.11 -7.72
CA LEU A 56 0.33 -11.96 -9.17
C LEU A 56 1.52 -12.76 -9.68
N LYS A 57 2.65 -12.76 -8.95
CA LYS A 57 3.83 -13.57 -9.26
C LYS A 57 3.53 -15.07 -9.19
N ASP A 58 2.86 -15.51 -8.11
CA ASP A 58 2.41 -16.90 -7.95
C ASP A 58 1.54 -17.38 -9.12
N ARG A 59 0.62 -16.52 -9.61
CA ARG A 59 -0.23 -16.82 -10.77
C ARG A 59 0.51 -16.80 -12.10
N ALA A 60 1.56 -16.00 -12.22
CA ALA A 60 2.43 -15.97 -13.38
C ALA A 60 3.36 -17.19 -13.45
N GLY A 61 3.48 -17.96 -12.37
CA GLY A 61 4.36 -19.13 -12.27
C GLY A 61 5.81 -18.77 -11.92
N GLU A 62 6.01 -17.61 -11.28
CA GLU A 62 7.31 -17.10 -10.81
C GLU A 62 7.55 -17.39 -9.32
#